data_AF-A0A8J6WCA3-F1
#
_entry.id   AF-A0A8J6WCA3-F1
#
_cell.length_a   1.000
_cell.length_b   1.000
_cell.length_c   1.000
_cell.angle_alpha   90.00
_cell.angle_beta   90.00
_cell.angle_gamma   90.00
#
_symmetry.space_group_name_H-M   'P 1'
#
loop_
_entity.id
_entity.type
_entity.pdbx_description
1 polymer ?
#
loop_
_entity_poly.entity_id
_entity_poly.type
_entity_poly.pdbx_seq_one_letter_code
_entity_poly.pdbx_strand_id
1 'polypeptide(L)'
;MNRLIASFLSAVRQSLGKRLGISICLGIALVTAITVLGSSRLAPVLATVAEAPRLVPAILNGSPVSVLYVTRSSDTVLARCYPGFEPSLTLRAMGSNAEQMEGVLTCVSRQ
;
A
#
# COMPACT_ATOMS: atom_id res chain seq x y z
N MET A 1 6.24 -10.98 49.85
CA MET A 1 7.13 -10.68 48.70
C MET A 1 7.30 -9.16 48.56
N ASN A 2 8.12 -8.50 49.39
CA ASN A 2 8.33 -7.04 49.27
C ASN A 2 9.65 -6.53 49.86
N ARG A 3 10.69 -7.38 49.95
CA ARG A 3 11.99 -7.01 50.55
C ARG A 3 13.22 -7.19 49.64
N LEU A 4 13.02 -7.68 48.41
CA LEU A 4 14.12 -7.93 47.46
C LEU A 4 14.34 -6.78 46.45
N ILE A 5 13.42 -5.82 46.36
CA ILE A 5 13.51 -4.69 45.41
C ILE A 5 14.30 -3.52 46.02
N ALA A 6 14.31 -3.38 47.34
CA ALA A 6 14.96 -2.26 48.04
C ALA A 6 16.50 -2.35 48.02
N SER A 7 17.09 -3.54 47.87
CA SER A 7 18.54 -3.74 47.87
C SER A 7 19.20 -3.46 46.51
N PHE A 8 18.45 -3.54 45.41
CA PHE A 8 18.98 -3.23 44.07
C PHE A 8 19.06 -1.71 43.82
N LEU A 9 18.12 -0.93 44.37
CA LEU A 9 18.06 0.53 44.18
C LEU A 9 19.17 1.29 44.91
N SER A 10 19.74 0.73 46.00
CA SER A 10 20.88 1.34 46.69
C SER A 10 22.23 1.08 46.02
N ALA A 11 22.35 0.00 45.22
CA ALA A 11 23.58 -0.33 44.51
C ALA A 11 23.77 0.49 43.21
N VAL A 12 22.68 0.86 42.53
CA VAL A 12 22.74 1.72 41.33
C VAL A 12 23.08 3.17 41.70
N ARG A 13 22.65 3.64 42.88
CA ARG A 13 22.87 5.03 43.32
C ARG A 13 24.31 5.35 43.71
N GLN A 14 25.11 4.35 44.11
CA GLN A 14 26.52 4.55 44.48
C GLN A 14 27.50 4.45 43.30
N SER A 15 27.08 3.90 42.16
CA SER A 15 27.90 3.89 40.94
C SER A 15 27.86 5.22 40.19
N LEU A 16 26.83 6.04 40.40
CA LEU A 16 26.62 7.32 39.71
C LEU A 16 27.29 8.55 40.37
N GLY A 17 28.14 8.34 41.39
CA GLY A 17 28.74 9.42 42.19
C GLY A 17 30.24 9.65 42.04
N LYS A 18 30.96 8.81 41.30
CA LYS A 18 32.43 8.91 41.17
C LYS A 18 32.90 8.50 39.77
N ARG A 19 32.67 9.38 38.80
CA ARG A 19 33.44 9.53 37.56
C ARG A 19 32.86 10.69 36.75
N LEU A 20 32.71 11.83 37.44
CA LEU A 20 32.47 13.13 36.83
C LEU A 20 33.83 13.70 36.44
N GLY A 21 34.38 13.21 35.34
CA GLY A 21 35.71 13.59 34.90
C GLY A 21 36.25 12.57 33.92
N ILE A 22 36.33 13.00 32.66
CA ILE A 22 36.88 12.27 31.50
C ILE A 22 35.84 11.40 30.79
N SER A 23 35.62 11.75 29.52
CA SER A 23 34.92 10.97 28.48
C SER A 23 33.42 11.21 28.28
N ILE A 24 33.01 12.48 28.13
CA ILE A 24 31.70 12.82 27.53
C ILE A 24 31.83 13.11 26.02
N CYS A 25 33.03 13.36 25.49
CA CYS A 25 33.21 13.66 24.06
C CYS A 25 33.23 12.43 23.15
N LEU A 26 33.37 11.21 23.67
CA LEU A 26 33.48 10.00 22.84
C LEU A 26 32.21 9.13 22.80
N GLY A 27 31.23 9.40 23.67
CA GLY A 27 29.98 8.62 23.75
C GLY A 27 28.86 9.11 22.84
N ILE A 28 28.90 10.37 22.38
CA ILE A 28 27.80 11.00 21.62
C ILE A 28 28.03 10.85 20.10
N ALA A 29 29.27 10.65 19.65
CA ALA A 29 29.57 10.48 18.23
C ALA A 29 29.17 9.10 17.65
N LEU A 30 29.01 8.07 18.50
CA LEU A 30 28.63 6.72 18.03
C LEU A 30 27.11 6.52 17.91
N VAL A 31 26.30 7.33 18.60
CA VAL A 31 24.83 7.17 18.57
C VAL A 31 24.22 7.78 17.31
N THR A 32 24.87 8.77 16.69
CA THR A 32 24.36 9.42 15.46
C THR A 32 24.66 8.66 14.17
N ALA A 33 25.50 7.62 14.19
CA ALA A 33 25.84 6.86 12.99
C ALA A 33 24.85 5.74 12.64
N ILE A 34 23.97 5.34 13.57
CA ILE A 34 23.13 4.13 13.41
C ILE A 34 21.72 4.46 12.86
N THR A 35 21.27 5.71 12.86
CA THR A 35 19.89 6.04 12.40
C THR A 35 19.75 6.32 10.90
N VAL A 36 20.81 6.17 10.09
CA VAL A 36 20.80 6.53 8.66
C VAL A 36 20.80 5.31 7.71
N LEU A 37 20.79 4.09 8.24
CA LEU A 37 20.75 2.87 7.42
C LEU A 37 19.36 2.24 7.49
N GLY A 38 18.59 2.36 6.40
CA GLY A 38 17.53 1.38 6.14
C GLY A 38 16.16 1.90 5.70
N SER A 39 16.04 3.12 5.17
CA SER A 39 14.91 3.42 4.27
C SER A 39 15.22 2.88 2.87
N SER A 40 15.38 1.56 2.77
CA SER A 40 15.34 0.85 1.50
C SER A 40 13.93 1.04 0.97
N ARG A 41 13.74 2.07 0.13
CA ARG A 41 12.53 2.21 -0.67
C ARG A 41 12.49 0.97 -1.56
N LEU A 42 11.74 -0.06 -1.14
CA LEU A 42 11.29 -1.08 -2.07
C LEU A 42 10.52 -0.31 -3.14
N ALA A 43 11.17 -0.05 -4.28
CA ALA A 43 10.44 0.29 -5.48
C ALA A 43 9.36 -0.79 -5.62
N PRO A 44 8.08 -0.43 -5.78
CA PRO A 44 7.07 -1.44 -6.03
C PRO A 44 7.58 -2.24 -7.23
N VAL A 45 7.76 -3.54 -7.03
CA VAL A 45 8.03 -4.46 -8.14
C VAL A 45 6.85 -4.26 -9.07
N LEU A 46 7.05 -3.49 -10.14
CA LEU A 46 6.09 -3.33 -11.20
C LEU A 46 6.02 -4.71 -11.83
N ALA A 47 5.05 -5.51 -11.37
CA ALA A 47 4.67 -6.76 -11.99
C ALA A 47 4.08 -6.39 -13.36
N THR A 48 4.96 -6.12 -14.33
CA THR A 48 4.61 -6.05 -15.74
C THR A 48 4.22 -7.47 -16.12
N VAL A 49 2.95 -7.80 -15.95
CA VAL A 49 2.36 -9.00 -16.53
C VAL A 49 2.67 -8.95 -18.02
N ALA A 50 3.35 -9.98 -18.52
CA ALA A 50 3.88 -10.02 -19.88
C ALA A 50 2.77 -10.05 -20.96
N GLU A 51 1.54 -10.36 -20.58
CA GLU A 51 0.39 -10.48 -21.48
C GLU A 51 -0.51 -9.24 -21.35
N ALA A 52 -0.83 -8.65 -22.50
CA ALA A 52 -1.80 -7.56 -22.56
C ALA A 52 -3.18 -8.05 -22.07
N PRO A 53 -3.96 -7.22 -21.35
CA PRO A 53 -5.29 -7.62 -20.90
C PRO A 53 -6.15 -7.97 -22.12
N ARG A 54 -6.76 -9.15 -22.10
CA ARG A 54 -7.65 -9.62 -23.17
C ARG A 54 -9.11 -9.44 -22.78
N LEU A 55 -9.94 -9.14 -23.78
CA LEU A 55 -11.39 -9.13 -23.64
C LEU A 55 -11.91 -10.56 -23.61
N VAL A 56 -12.66 -10.91 -22.57
CA VAL A 56 -13.27 -12.22 -22.38
C VAL A 56 -14.77 -12.11 -22.68
N PRO A 57 -15.35 -12.97 -23.53
CA PRO A 57 -16.78 -12.96 -23.77
C PRO A 57 -17.55 -13.46 -22.54
N ALA A 58 -18.66 -12.80 -22.22
CA ALA A 58 -19.57 -13.19 -21.14
C ALA A 58 -21.02 -12.85 -21.52
N ILE A 59 -21.97 -13.30 -20.68
CA ILE A 59 -23.39 -12.95 -20.80
C ILE A 59 -23.77 -12.12 -19.58
N LEU A 60 -24.31 -10.93 -19.81
CA LEU A 60 -24.82 -10.06 -18.78
C LEU A 60 -26.30 -9.74 -19.05
N ASN A 61 -27.18 -10.10 -18.10
CA ASN A 61 -28.63 -9.92 -18.23
C ASN A 61 -29.17 -10.50 -19.56
N GLY A 62 -28.65 -11.65 -19.98
CA GLY A 62 -29.01 -12.29 -21.25
C GLY A 62 -28.37 -11.68 -22.50
N SER A 63 -27.60 -10.59 -22.38
CA SER A 63 -26.90 -9.94 -23.50
C SER A 63 -25.42 -10.30 -23.54
N PRO A 64 -24.83 -10.59 -24.71
CA PRO A 64 -23.39 -10.82 -24.82
C PRO A 64 -22.61 -9.54 -24.54
N VAL A 65 -21.56 -9.65 -23.73
CA VAL A 65 -20.66 -8.54 -23.37
C VAL A 65 -19.20 -9.00 -23.45
N SER A 66 -18.29 -8.05 -23.55
CA SER A 66 -16.85 -8.28 -23.45
C SER A 66 -16.32 -7.71 -22.14
N VAL A 67 -15.71 -8.57 -21.33
CA VAL A 67 -15.21 -8.23 -20.00
C VAL A 67 -13.70 -8.02 -20.07
N LEU A 68 -13.25 -6.88 -19.55
CA LEU A 68 -11.84 -6.56 -19.38
C LEU A 68 -11.49 -6.70 -17.89
N TYR A 69 -10.59 -7.61 -17.54
CA TYR A 69 -10.11 -7.75 -16.17
C TYR A 69 -8.89 -6.84 -15.95
N VAL A 70 -8.98 -5.99 -14.93
CA VAL A 70 -7.90 -5.09 -14.51
C VAL A 70 -7.56 -5.41 -13.06
N THR A 71 -6.28 -5.66 -12.78
CA THR A 71 -5.86 -6.20 -11.47
C THR A 71 -5.03 -5.20 -10.65
N ARG A 72 -4.52 -4.12 -11.26
CA ARG A 72 -3.69 -3.13 -10.57
C ARG A 72 -4.43 -1.80 -10.45
N SER A 73 -4.34 -1.18 -9.28
CA SER A 73 -4.99 0.12 -9.00
C SER A 73 -4.44 1.29 -9.83
N SER A 74 -3.24 1.13 -10.42
CA SER A 74 -2.60 2.13 -11.27
C SER A 74 -2.91 1.97 -12.76
N ASP A 75 -3.60 0.89 -13.17
CA ASP A 75 -3.88 0.65 -14.57
C ASP A 75 -4.91 1.64 -15.10
N THR A 76 -4.63 2.21 -16.27
CA THR A 76 -5.53 3.16 -16.95
C THR A 76 -6.07 2.49 -18.20
N VAL A 77 -7.41 2.47 -18.34
CA VAL A 77 -8.09 1.93 -19.52
C VAL A 77 -8.62 3.08 -20.36
N LEU A 78 -8.19 3.16 -21.61
CA LEU A 78 -8.70 4.12 -22.58
C LEU A 78 -9.82 3.47 -23.40
N ALA A 79 -11.07 3.84 -23.12
CA ALA A 79 -12.23 3.47 -23.94
C ALA A 79 -12.63 4.63 -24.86
N ARG A 80 -12.89 4.33 -26.13
CA ARG A 80 -13.29 5.33 -27.14
C ARG A 80 -14.61 4.91 -27.77
N CYS A 81 -15.61 5.79 -27.67
CA CYS A 81 -16.84 5.67 -28.43
C CYS A 81 -16.65 6.28 -29.82
N TYR A 82 -17.45 5.82 -30.80
CA TYR A 82 -17.48 6.42 -32.13
C TYR A 82 -18.01 7.87 -32.07
N PRO A 83 -17.71 8.71 -33.08
CA PRO A 83 -18.23 10.07 -33.16
C PRO A 83 -19.75 10.12 -32.97
N GLY A 84 -20.23 11.10 -32.19
CA GLY A 84 -21.64 11.25 -31.83
C GLY A 84 -22.07 10.48 -30.57
N PHE A 85 -21.16 9.74 -29.95
CA PHE A 85 -21.40 9.02 -28.70
C PHE A 85 -20.37 9.40 -27.63
N GLU A 86 -20.78 9.32 -26.37
CA GLU A 86 -19.91 9.51 -25.21
C GLU A 86 -19.90 8.28 -24.31
N PRO A 87 -18.75 7.96 -23.69
CA PRO A 87 -18.66 6.85 -22.75
C PRO A 87 -19.40 7.19 -21.45
N SER A 88 -20.24 6.27 -20.99
CA SER A 88 -20.91 6.31 -19.69
C SER A 88 -20.48 5.10 -18.86
N LEU A 89 -20.11 5.33 -17.60
CA LEU A 89 -19.65 4.30 -16.67
C LEU A 89 -20.65 4.15 -15.52
N THR A 90 -21.18 2.95 -15.36
CA THR A 90 -22.01 2.59 -14.21
C THR A 90 -21.29 1.56 -13.36
N LEU A 91 -21.10 1.85 -12.07
CA LEU A 91 -20.52 0.92 -11.11
C LEU A 91 -21.61 0.08 -10.45
N ARG A 92 -21.31 -1.20 -10.22
CA ARG A 92 -22.19 -2.11 -9.48
C ARG A 92 -21.39 -3.26 -8.86
N ALA A 93 -22.06 -4.05 -8.03
CA ALA A 93 -21.52 -5.32 -7.54
C ALA A 93 -21.33 -6.32 -8.70
N MET A 94 -20.25 -7.10 -8.65
CA MET A 94 -19.96 -8.17 -9.58
C MET A 94 -20.86 -9.37 -9.26
N GLY A 95 -21.90 -9.56 -10.06
CA GLY A 95 -22.93 -10.58 -9.79
C GLY A 95 -23.61 -10.36 -8.43
N SER A 96 -23.58 -11.38 -7.57
CA SER A 96 -24.12 -11.31 -6.21
C SER A 96 -23.08 -10.94 -5.14
N ASN A 97 -21.84 -10.64 -5.53
CA ASN A 97 -20.76 -10.35 -4.59
C ASN A 97 -20.63 -8.83 -4.34
N ALA A 98 -21.03 -8.37 -3.16
CA ALA A 98 -20.96 -6.95 -2.80
C ALA A 98 -19.52 -6.43 -2.55
N GLU A 99 -18.57 -7.32 -2.27
CA GLU A 99 -17.16 -6.95 -2.00
C GLU A 99 -16.35 -6.74 -3.28
N GLN A 100 -16.90 -7.14 -4.43
CA GLN A 100 -16.27 -6.98 -5.74
C GLN A 100 -17.11 -6.05 -6.59
N MET A 101 -16.53 -4.91 -6.99
CA MET A 101 -17.19 -3.95 -7.86
C MET A 101 -16.75 -4.15 -9.30
N GLU A 102 -17.68 -3.96 -10.23
CA GLU A 102 -17.42 -3.92 -11.67
C GLU A 102 -18.03 -2.66 -12.28
N GLY A 103 -17.40 -2.19 -13.36
CA GLY A 103 -17.88 -1.07 -14.14
C GLY A 103 -18.42 -1.54 -15.49
N VAL A 104 -19.65 -1.17 -15.81
CA VAL A 104 -20.21 -1.35 -17.15
C VAL A 104 -20.02 -0.05 -17.91
N LEU A 105 -19.19 -0.09 -18.96
CA LEU A 105 -18.99 1.02 -19.86
C LEU A 105 -19.89 0.88 -21.09
N THR A 106 -20.74 1.86 -21.34
CA THR A 106 -21.60 1.93 -22.51
C THR A 106 -21.34 3.20 -23.30
N CYS A 107 -21.59 3.18 -24.60
CA CYS A 107 -21.56 4.37 -25.43
C CYS A 107 -22.99 4.88 -25.61
N VAL A 108 -23.29 6.06 -25.07
CA VAL A 108 -24.60 6.70 -25.18
C VAL A 108 -24.54 7.83 -26.19
N SER A 109 -25.65 8.07 -26.91
CA SER A 109 -25.72 9.16 -27.88
C SER A 109 -25.57 10.50 -27.18
N ARG A 110 -24.78 11.40 -27.79
CA ARG A 110 -24.63 12.79 -27.36
C ARG A 110 -25.87 13.58 -27.80
N GLN A 111 -26.99 13.41 -27.10
CA GLN A 111 -28.24 14.15 -27.32
C GLN A 111 -28.23 15.47 -26.55
#